data_AF-E1VH93-F1
#
_entry.id   AF-E1VH93-F1
#
_cell.length_a   1.000
_cell.length_b   1.000
_cell.length_c   1.000
_cell.angle_alpha   90.00
_cell.angle_beta   90.00
_cell.angle_gamma   90.00
#
_symmetry.space_group_name_H-M   'P 1'
#
loop_
_entity.id
_entity.type
_entity.pdbx_description
1 polymer ?
#
loop_
_entity_poly.entity_id
_entity_poly.type
_entity_poly.pdbx_seq_one_letter_code
_entity_poly.pdbx_strand_id
1 'polypeptide(L)'
;MTNSRKICYQQSGERLLQHLDGLMHPDTGYPEEPSWGYAFTYLASLHGSDGGNTSLTQKSLNHLVQQDKSSPNYSWEFVVYALQAAKTSGTVQLPDRLNDYREKGTRMFNWYLLRTLNKRLCGRYNAADHLKLFIASKIFQQSSGLILDEFQTRSLQYHAFCLFILAELIEITPQNPWLKNWFLKGIEFSLQQILSDGTSLYLGRGQEQIFGYGALIYSLEYCHTKLRPIDENKLNAVNTRVLNFQRPDGSFPLVLRHREAEVPNAKFSAEPPGGWYGYNTLFDYQPFLAYCLLKASKLS
;
A
#
# COMPACT_ATOMS: atom_id res chain seq x y z
N MET A 1 24.57 -2.43 5.60
CA MET A 1 23.71 -1.24 5.79
C MET A 1 22.23 -1.59 5.93
N THR A 2 21.81 -2.82 5.63
CA THR A 2 20.43 -3.37 5.76
C THR A 2 19.83 -3.19 7.16
N ASN A 3 20.59 -3.50 8.22
CA ASN A 3 20.17 -3.29 9.62
C ASN A 3 19.74 -1.84 9.92
N SER A 4 20.29 -0.85 9.22
CA SER A 4 19.88 0.55 9.39
C SER A 4 18.51 0.82 8.79
N ARG A 5 18.21 0.29 7.58
CA ARG A 5 16.91 0.50 6.94
C ARG A 5 15.78 -0.15 7.72
N LYS A 6 15.98 -1.39 8.20
CA LYS A 6 15.05 -2.09 9.07
C LYS A 6 14.60 -1.23 10.26
N ILE A 7 15.57 -0.68 11.00
CA ILE A 7 15.30 0.15 12.17
C ILE A 7 14.56 1.42 11.77
N CYS A 8 14.99 2.09 10.70
CA CYS A 8 14.34 3.31 10.23
C CYS A 8 12.89 3.08 9.79
N TYR A 9 12.61 2.02 9.03
CA TYR A 9 11.25 1.67 8.62
C TYR A 9 10.36 1.36 9.81
N GLN A 10 10.87 0.57 10.77
CA GLN A 10 10.12 0.26 11.99
C GLN A 10 9.79 1.55 12.75
N GLN A 11 10.81 2.35 13.11
CA GLN A 11 10.62 3.59 13.86
C GLN A 11 9.67 4.57 13.16
N SER A 12 9.82 4.71 11.84
CA SER A 12 8.95 5.59 11.07
C SER A 12 7.51 5.11 11.02
N GLY A 13 7.30 3.80 10.82
CA GLY A 13 5.99 3.18 10.89
C GLY A 13 5.32 3.33 12.26
N GLU A 14 6.06 3.13 13.35
CA GLU A 14 5.55 3.29 14.72
C GLU A 14 5.14 4.74 15.02
N ARG A 15 5.97 5.72 14.65
CA ARG A 15 5.64 7.13 14.81
C ARG A 15 4.38 7.51 14.03
N LEU A 16 4.20 6.93 12.85
CA LEU A 16 3.00 7.13 12.04
C LEU A 16 1.77 6.47 12.69
N LEU A 17 1.89 5.29 13.29
CA LEU A 17 0.81 4.68 14.07
C LEU A 17 0.43 5.54 15.28
N GLN A 18 1.41 6.08 16.03
CA GLN A 18 1.16 6.99 17.15
C GLN A 18 0.40 8.24 16.72
N HIS A 19 0.79 8.84 15.58
CA HIS A 19 0.07 9.95 14.98
C HIS A 19 -1.39 9.60 14.67
N LEU A 20 -1.61 8.47 13.99
CA LEU A 20 -2.94 7.98 13.63
C LEU A 20 -3.80 7.69 14.87
N ASP A 21 -3.20 7.23 15.97
CA ASP A 21 -3.89 7.02 17.24
C ASP A 21 -4.34 8.33 17.88
N GLY A 22 -3.50 9.36 17.85
CA GLY A 22 -3.83 10.69 18.35
C GLY A 22 -4.97 11.38 17.58
N LEU A 23 -5.12 11.06 16.28
CA LEU A 23 -6.19 11.63 15.44
C LEU A 23 -7.49 10.83 15.45
N MET A 24 -7.45 9.51 15.69
CA MET A 24 -8.66 8.69 15.67
C MET A 24 -9.44 8.85 16.97
N HIS A 25 -10.55 9.60 16.90
CA HIS A 25 -11.47 9.76 18.03
C HIS A 25 -12.23 8.44 18.29
N PRO A 26 -12.41 8.02 19.56
CA PRO A 26 -13.13 6.79 19.88
C PRO A 26 -14.53 6.70 19.26
N ASP A 27 -15.28 7.82 19.29
CA ASP A 27 -16.69 7.82 18.89
C ASP A 27 -16.95 8.25 17.43
N THR A 28 -16.07 9.06 16.85
CA THR A 28 -16.31 9.69 15.53
C THR A 28 -15.28 9.28 14.49
N GLY A 29 -14.23 8.54 14.88
CA GLY A 29 -13.21 8.03 13.97
C GLY A 29 -12.24 9.11 13.53
N TYR A 30 -11.78 9.03 12.28
CA TYR A 30 -10.85 10.01 11.72
C TYR A 30 -11.54 11.35 11.41
N PRO A 31 -10.77 12.46 11.31
CA PRO A 31 -11.29 13.78 10.93
C PRO A 31 -12.03 13.83 9.59
N GLU A 32 -11.73 12.92 8.67
CA GLU A 32 -12.41 12.72 7.38
C GLU A 32 -12.63 11.21 7.19
N GLU A 33 -13.83 10.81 6.80
CA GLU A 33 -14.18 9.39 6.67
C GLU A 33 -13.35 8.73 5.55
N PRO A 34 -12.52 7.73 5.85
CA PRO A 34 -11.69 7.07 4.85
C PRO A 34 -12.47 6.06 4.02
N SER A 35 -12.08 5.77 2.79
CA SER A 35 -12.74 4.75 1.95
C SER A 35 -12.40 3.30 2.35
N TRP A 36 -11.21 3.11 2.93
CA TRP A 36 -10.65 1.81 3.34
C TRP A 36 -9.60 1.93 4.46
N GLY A 37 -9.25 3.17 4.86
CA GLY A 37 -8.25 3.50 5.87
C GLY A 37 -8.41 2.79 7.19
N TYR A 38 -9.63 2.64 7.74
CA TYR A 38 -9.82 1.89 8.99
C TYR A 38 -9.31 0.44 8.90
N ALA A 39 -9.50 -0.23 7.76
CA ALA A 39 -9.01 -1.60 7.56
C ALA A 39 -7.49 -1.66 7.52
N PHE A 40 -6.84 -0.67 6.89
CA PHE A 40 -5.38 -0.61 6.84
C PHE A 40 -4.76 -0.11 8.14
N THR A 41 -5.43 0.74 8.92
CA THR A 41 -4.99 1.12 10.27
C THR A 41 -4.97 -0.09 11.18
N TYR A 42 -6.05 -0.88 11.15
CA TYR A 42 -6.13 -2.14 11.86
C TYR A 42 -5.02 -3.09 11.43
N LEU A 43 -4.83 -3.31 10.12
CA LEU A 43 -3.76 -4.18 9.62
C LEU A 43 -2.37 -3.69 10.03
N ALA A 44 -2.10 -2.39 9.89
CA ALA A 44 -0.80 -1.80 10.23
C ALA A 44 -0.51 -1.92 11.73
N SER A 45 -1.50 -1.72 12.60
CA SER A 45 -1.30 -1.83 14.05
C SER A 45 -0.96 -3.27 14.50
N LEU A 46 -1.45 -4.30 13.80
CA LEU A 46 -1.02 -5.69 14.01
C LEU A 46 0.46 -5.92 13.64
N HIS A 47 1.04 -5.07 12.79
CA HIS A 47 2.43 -5.14 12.39
C HIS A 47 3.37 -4.28 13.25
N GLY A 48 2.82 -3.44 14.13
CA GLY A 48 3.57 -2.68 15.12
C GLY A 48 4.19 -3.57 16.20
N SER A 49 5.04 -2.97 17.03
CA SER A 49 5.85 -3.64 18.05
C SER A 49 4.99 -4.31 19.13
N ASP A 50 3.82 -3.74 19.41
CA ASP A 50 2.86 -4.27 20.38
C ASP A 50 1.96 -5.38 19.82
N GLY A 51 2.18 -5.82 18.57
CA GLY A 51 1.49 -6.96 17.95
C GLY A 51 -0.03 -6.80 17.87
N GLY A 52 -0.53 -5.57 17.80
CA GLY A 52 -1.96 -5.26 17.79
C GLY A 52 -2.58 -4.97 19.15
N ASN A 53 -1.86 -5.08 20.27
CA ASN A 53 -2.40 -4.79 21.60
C ASN A 53 -2.38 -3.28 21.93
N THR A 54 -3.09 -2.47 21.14
CA THR A 54 -3.13 -1.01 21.28
C THR A 54 -4.54 -0.45 21.20
N SER A 55 -4.73 0.75 21.77
CA SER A 55 -5.95 1.58 21.60
C SER A 55 -6.33 1.74 20.13
N LEU A 56 -5.33 1.97 19.26
CA LEU A 56 -5.52 2.16 17.83
C LEU A 56 -6.16 0.94 17.16
N THR A 57 -5.70 -0.27 17.49
CA THR A 57 -6.26 -1.52 16.93
C THR A 57 -7.74 -1.64 17.28
N GLN A 58 -8.11 -1.37 18.54
CA GLN A 58 -9.51 -1.47 18.96
C GLN A 58 -10.39 -0.40 18.31
N LYS A 59 -9.93 0.86 18.28
CA LYS A 59 -10.66 1.97 17.65
C LYS A 59 -10.86 1.71 16.16
N SER A 60 -9.81 1.31 15.44
CA SER A 60 -9.88 1.04 14.00
C SER A 60 -10.82 -0.12 13.66
N LEU A 61 -10.79 -1.21 14.44
CA LEU A 61 -11.73 -2.32 14.26
C LEU A 61 -13.18 -1.89 14.51
N ASN A 62 -13.43 -1.12 15.58
CA ASN A 62 -14.77 -0.60 15.90
C ASN A 62 -15.32 0.27 14.76
N HIS A 63 -14.51 1.19 14.24
CA HIS A 63 -14.93 2.07 13.15
C HIS A 63 -15.11 1.32 11.83
N LEU A 64 -14.21 0.38 11.48
CA LEU A 64 -14.37 -0.47 10.29
C LEU A 64 -15.68 -1.25 10.30
N VAL A 65 -16.04 -1.75 11.48
CA VAL A 65 -17.27 -2.48 11.73
C VAL A 65 -18.50 -1.59 11.48
N GLN A 66 -18.50 -0.36 12.00
CA GLN A 66 -19.62 0.59 11.93
C GLN A 66 -19.72 1.32 10.59
N GLN A 67 -18.61 1.39 9.85
CA GLN A 67 -18.53 2.11 8.58
C GLN A 67 -19.62 1.71 7.59
N ASP A 68 -20.20 2.71 6.91
CA ASP A 68 -21.22 2.52 5.88
C ASP A 68 -20.63 1.82 4.64
N LYS A 69 -21.04 0.56 4.48
CA LYS A 69 -20.62 -0.34 3.40
C LYS A 69 -21.42 -0.14 2.11
N SER A 70 -22.49 0.67 2.15
CA SER A 70 -23.31 1.02 0.99
C SER A 70 -22.77 2.22 0.23
N SER A 71 -21.89 3.01 0.86
CA SER A 71 -21.23 4.16 0.25
C SER A 71 -20.54 3.77 -1.06
N PRO A 72 -20.73 4.55 -2.15
CA PRO A 72 -20.06 4.30 -3.42
C PRO A 72 -18.54 4.44 -3.32
N ASN A 73 -18.02 5.13 -2.30
CA ASN A 73 -16.58 5.29 -2.09
C ASN A 73 -15.96 4.10 -1.32
N TYR A 74 -16.79 3.25 -0.70
CA TYR A 74 -16.31 2.08 0.02
C TYR A 74 -15.55 1.12 -0.91
N SER A 75 -14.27 0.92 -0.61
CA SER A 75 -13.35 0.24 -1.51
C SER A 75 -13.15 -1.22 -1.07
N TRP A 76 -14.12 -2.07 -1.40
CA TRP A 76 -14.15 -3.49 -1.00
C TRP A 76 -12.84 -4.22 -1.28
N GLU A 77 -12.20 -4.00 -2.42
CA GLU A 77 -10.93 -4.65 -2.78
C GLU A 77 -9.81 -4.37 -1.78
N PHE A 78 -9.67 -3.14 -1.28
CA PHE A 78 -8.66 -2.78 -0.28
C PHE A 78 -9.01 -3.35 1.10
N VAL A 79 -10.28 -3.25 1.49
CA VAL A 79 -10.77 -3.77 2.78
C VAL A 79 -10.60 -5.28 2.86
N VAL A 80 -11.01 -6.02 1.82
CA VAL A 80 -10.87 -7.49 1.78
C VAL A 80 -9.40 -7.88 1.86
N TYR A 81 -8.50 -7.22 1.12
CA TYR A 81 -7.08 -7.48 1.23
C TYR A 81 -6.59 -7.31 2.67
N ALA A 82 -6.91 -6.17 3.29
CA ALA A 82 -6.42 -5.87 4.64
C ALA A 82 -6.94 -6.87 5.69
N LEU A 83 -8.21 -7.27 5.59
CA LEU A 83 -8.79 -8.27 6.48
C LEU A 83 -8.16 -9.65 6.31
N GLN A 84 -7.91 -10.09 5.07
CA GLN A 84 -7.28 -11.39 4.82
C GLN A 84 -5.79 -11.40 5.22
N ALA A 85 -5.07 -10.30 4.98
CA ALA A 85 -3.72 -10.13 5.47
C ALA A 85 -3.68 -10.18 7.01
N ALA A 86 -4.63 -9.52 7.68
CA ALA A 86 -4.73 -9.51 9.14
C ALA A 86 -4.99 -10.91 9.72
N LYS A 87 -5.86 -11.71 9.08
CA LYS A 87 -6.10 -13.12 9.49
C LYS A 87 -4.82 -13.94 9.47
N THR A 88 -3.99 -13.74 8.44
CA THR A 88 -2.73 -14.47 8.28
C THR A 88 -1.69 -14.09 9.34
N SER A 89 -1.76 -12.86 9.87
CA SER A 89 -0.89 -12.39 10.95
C SER A 89 -1.21 -12.96 12.35
N GLY A 90 -2.33 -13.68 12.50
CA GLY A 90 -2.53 -14.64 13.60
C GLY A 90 -3.05 -14.11 14.94
N THR A 91 -3.45 -12.85 15.06
CA THR A 91 -3.66 -12.24 16.39
C THR A 91 -5.09 -11.91 16.81
N VAL A 92 -6.09 -11.92 15.91
CA VAL A 92 -7.44 -11.44 16.27
C VAL A 92 -8.55 -12.14 15.49
N GLN A 93 -9.61 -12.55 16.19
CA GLN A 93 -10.86 -12.98 15.58
C GLN A 93 -11.60 -11.78 14.97
N LEU A 94 -11.69 -11.75 13.66
CA LEU A 94 -12.51 -10.76 12.96
C LEU A 94 -14.00 -11.10 13.14
N PRO A 95 -14.87 -10.10 13.38
CA PRO A 95 -16.31 -10.30 13.41
C PRO A 95 -16.82 -10.97 12.13
N ASP A 96 -17.76 -11.92 12.24
CA ASP A 96 -18.26 -12.70 11.10
C ASP A 96 -18.77 -11.86 9.92
N ARG A 97 -19.40 -10.73 10.21
CA ARG A 97 -19.86 -9.77 9.19
C ARG A 97 -18.76 -9.17 8.31
N LEU A 98 -17.50 -9.29 8.72
CA LEU A 98 -16.33 -8.85 7.94
C LEU A 98 -15.65 -10.02 7.20
N ASN A 99 -16.14 -11.25 7.36
CA ASN A 99 -15.51 -12.44 6.77
C ASN A 99 -15.91 -12.70 5.31
N ASP A 100 -16.98 -12.07 4.83
CA ASP A 100 -17.47 -12.25 3.47
C ASP A 100 -16.54 -11.63 2.43
N TYR A 101 -16.25 -12.40 1.39
CA TYR A 101 -15.61 -11.87 0.20
C TYR A 101 -16.59 -11.03 -0.62
N ARG A 102 -16.14 -9.83 -1.00
CA ARG A 102 -16.90 -8.87 -1.81
C ARG A 102 -15.96 -8.12 -2.75
N GLU A 103 -16.51 -7.62 -3.85
CA GLU A 103 -15.78 -6.82 -4.84
C GLU A 103 -16.68 -5.73 -5.38
N LYS A 104 -16.12 -4.53 -5.61
CA LYS A 104 -16.83 -3.46 -6.31
C LYS A 104 -16.76 -3.63 -7.83
N GLY A 105 -15.67 -4.19 -8.34
CA GLY A 105 -15.50 -4.44 -9.78
C GLY A 105 -14.98 -3.24 -10.57
N THR A 106 -14.24 -2.33 -9.92
CA THR A 106 -13.59 -1.17 -10.58
C THR A 106 -12.72 -1.63 -11.77
N ARG A 107 -12.90 -1.00 -12.94
CA ARG A 107 -12.37 -1.46 -14.24
C ARG A 107 -10.88 -1.22 -14.51
N MET A 108 -10.13 -0.80 -13.49
CA MET A 108 -8.70 -0.50 -13.58
C MET A 108 -7.87 -1.77 -13.39
N PHE A 109 -6.67 -1.82 -13.99
CA PHE A 109 -5.86 -3.04 -13.97
C PHE A 109 -5.28 -3.34 -12.58
N ASN A 110 -4.81 -2.33 -11.85
CA ASN A 110 -4.37 -2.51 -10.47
C ASN A 110 -5.50 -3.06 -9.55
N TRP A 111 -6.74 -2.61 -9.73
CA TRP A 111 -7.92 -3.13 -9.03
C TRP A 111 -8.21 -4.58 -9.43
N TYR A 112 -8.04 -4.93 -10.71
CA TYR A 112 -8.13 -6.32 -11.16
C TYR A 112 -7.06 -7.22 -10.54
N LEU A 113 -5.82 -6.75 -10.42
CA LEU A 113 -4.76 -7.48 -9.73
C LEU A 113 -5.10 -7.69 -8.25
N LEU A 114 -5.59 -6.65 -7.57
CA LEU A 114 -5.97 -6.74 -6.16
C LEU A 114 -7.12 -7.73 -5.93
N ARG A 115 -8.14 -7.72 -6.81
CA ARG A 115 -9.19 -8.74 -6.84
C ARG A 115 -8.64 -10.14 -7.03
N THR A 116 -7.70 -10.30 -7.94
CA THR A 116 -7.04 -11.59 -8.20
C THR A 116 -6.31 -12.10 -6.95
N LEU A 117 -5.59 -11.24 -6.25
CA LEU A 117 -4.97 -11.55 -4.97
C LEU A 117 -6.01 -11.94 -3.91
N ASN A 118 -7.06 -11.13 -3.75
CA ASN A 118 -8.13 -11.39 -2.79
C ASN A 118 -8.84 -12.73 -3.05
N LYS A 119 -9.10 -13.07 -4.32
CA LYS A 119 -9.64 -14.39 -4.69
C LYS A 119 -8.75 -15.52 -4.22
N ARG A 120 -7.43 -15.39 -4.31
CA ARG A 120 -6.51 -16.42 -3.82
C ARG A 120 -6.55 -16.51 -2.30
N LEU A 121 -6.46 -15.37 -1.61
CA LEU A 121 -6.51 -15.31 -0.15
C LEU A 121 -7.83 -15.87 0.41
N CYS A 122 -8.94 -15.66 -0.29
CA CYS A 122 -10.26 -16.16 0.11
C CYS A 122 -10.59 -17.57 -0.42
N GLY A 123 -9.65 -18.29 -1.05
CA GLY A 123 -9.91 -19.63 -1.60
C GLY A 123 -10.92 -19.67 -2.77
N ARG A 124 -11.14 -18.55 -3.47
CA ARG A 124 -12.07 -18.40 -4.60
C ARG A 124 -11.39 -18.37 -5.97
N TYR A 125 -10.07 -18.42 -6.01
CA TYR A 125 -9.29 -18.36 -7.25
C TYR A 125 -9.40 -19.67 -8.04
N ASN A 126 -9.73 -19.57 -9.32
CA ASN A 126 -9.91 -20.73 -10.20
C ASN A 126 -9.05 -20.66 -11.48
N ALA A 127 -9.15 -21.69 -12.31
CA ALA A 127 -8.40 -21.79 -13.57
C ALA A 127 -8.68 -20.65 -14.55
N ALA A 128 -9.91 -20.12 -14.59
CA ALA A 128 -10.24 -18.99 -15.46
C ALA A 128 -9.57 -17.69 -14.96
N ASP A 129 -9.49 -17.48 -13.65
CA ASP A 129 -8.72 -16.37 -13.08
C ASP A 129 -7.22 -16.53 -13.38
N HIS A 130 -6.71 -17.77 -13.43
CA HIS A 130 -5.34 -18.05 -13.85
C HIS A 130 -5.05 -17.67 -15.29
N LEU A 131 -5.91 -18.11 -16.22
CA LEU A 131 -5.78 -17.76 -17.63
C LEU A 131 -5.88 -16.25 -17.84
N LYS A 132 -6.84 -15.58 -17.18
CA LYS A 132 -7.00 -14.12 -17.27
C LYS A 132 -5.76 -13.39 -16.75
N LEU A 133 -5.20 -13.81 -15.62
CA LEU A 133 -3.98 -13.20 -15.07
C LEU A 133 -2.79 -13.40 -16.02
N PHE A 134 -2.67 -14.59 -16.62
CA PHE A 134 -1.64 -14.89 -17.61
C PHE A 134 -1.73 -13.96 -18.81
N ILE A 135 -2.90 -13.87 -19.43
CA ILE A 135 -3.17 -12.99 -20.57
C ILE A 135 -2.90 -11.53 -20.18
N ALA A 136 -3.40 -11.10 -19.03
CA ALA A 136 -3.23 -9.73 -18.59
C ALA A 136 -1.76 -9.34 -18.38
N SER A 137 -0.89 -10.25 -17.91
CA SER A 137 0.55 -9.96 -17.82
C SER A 137 1.21 -9.64 -19.17
N LYS A 138 0.67 -10.16 -20.27
CA LYS A 138 1.19 -9.93 -21.62
C LYS A 138 0.65 -8.65 -22.23
N ILE A 139 -0.56 -8.27 -21.85
CA ILE A 139 -1.27 -7.09 -22.38
C ILE A 139 -0.84 -5.81 -21.64
N PHE A 140 -0.73 -5.88 -20.31
CA PHE A 140 -0.53 -4.70 -19.46
C PHE A 140 0.93 -4.45 -19.10
N GLN A 141 1.87 -5.35 -19.37
CA GLN A 141 3.30 -5.08 -19.22
C GLN A 141 3.94 -4.73 -20.56
N GLN A 142 4.53 -3.55 -20.64
CA GLN A 142 5.28 -3.11 -21.81
C GLN A 142 6.66 -3.80 -21.89
N SER A 143 7.30 -3.74 -23.05
CA SER A 143 8.67 -4.27 -23.25
C SER A 143 9.71 -3.62 -22.33
N SER A 144 9.49 -2.37 -21.92
CA SER A 144 10.32 -1.66 -20.94
C SER A 144 10.21 -2.22 -19.52
N GLY A 145 9.22 -3.07 -19.24
CA GLY A 145 8.89 -3.57 -17.90
C GLY A 145 7.80 -2.78 -17.18
N LEU A 146 7.44 -1.59 -17.68
CA LEU A 146 6.34 -0.79 -17.14
C LEU A 146 5.02 -1.57 -17.16
N ILE A 147 4.32 -1.56 -16.03
CA ILE A 147 2.99 -2.14 -15.89
C ILE A 147 1.95 -1.00 -15.96
N LEU A 148 1.04 -1.12 -16.91
CA LEU A 148 0.01 -0.14 -17.19
C LEU A 148 -1.21 -0.36 -16.32
N ASP A 149 -1.75 0.72 -15.75
CA ASP A 149 -3.05 0.66 -15.09
C ASP A 149 -4.21 0.79 -16.08
N GLU A 150 -4.00 1.63 -17.11
CA GLU A 150 -4.86 1.82 -18.26
C GLU A 150 -3.98 1.97 -19.50
N PHE A 151 -4.47 1.57 -20.68
CA PHE A 151 -3.66 1.57 -21.91
C PHE A 151 -3.05 2.93 -22.26
N GLN A 152 -3.79 4.01 -22.02
CA GLN A 152 -3.39 5.37 -22.37
C GLN A 152 -2.72 6.13 -21.22
N THR A 153 -2.71 5.57 -20.01
CA THR A 153 -2.15 6.23 -18.84
C THR A 153 -0.84 5.59 -18.44
N ARG A 154 0.17 6.41 -18.27
CA ARG A 154 1.48 6.03 -17.75
C ARG A 154 1.55 6.62 -16.35
N SER A 155 1.28 5.82 -15.31
CA SER A 155 1.38 6.24 -13.90
C SER A 155 2.40 5.37 -13.19
N LEU A 156 3.46 5.99 -12.69
CA LEU A 156 4.49 5.29 -11.93
C LEU A 156 3.97 4.84 -10.55
N GLN A 157 3.04 5.60 -9.95
CA GLN A 157 2.37 5.19 -8.72
C GLN A 157 1.61 3.87 -8.90
N TYR A 158 0.79 3.76 -9.94
CA TYR A 158 0.01 2.54 -10.15
C TYR A 158 0.86 1.38 -10.62
N HIS A 159 1.97 1.65 -11.33
CA HIS A 159 3.00 0.64 -11.56
C HIS A 159 3.55 0.10 -10.24
N ALA A 160 3.97 0.97 -9.32
CA ALA A 160 4.47 0.56 -8.01
C ALA A 160 3.42 -0.22 -7.20
N PHE A 161 2.15 0.17 -7.26
CA PHE A 161 1.07 -0.57 -6.62
C PHE A 161 0.84 -1.96 -7.24
N CYS A 162 0.96 -2.10 -8.57
CA CYS A 162 0.94 -3.42 -9.20
C CYS A 162 2.11 -4.30 -8.72
N LEU A 163 3.31 -3.72 -8.52
CA LEU A 163 4.45 -4.46 -7.97
C LEU A 163 4.19 -4.94 -6.55
N PHE A 164 3.57 -4.11 -5.70
CA PHE A 164 3.16 -4.50 -4.37
C PHE A 164 2.25 -5.73 -4.42
N ILE A 165 1.20 -5.71 -5.26
CA ILE A 165 0.28 -6.83 -5.41
C ILE A 165 0.98 -8.09 -5.96
N LEU A 166 1.91 -7.92 -6.91
CA LEU A 166 2.68 -9.05 -7.45
C LEU A 166 3.60 -9.66 -6.39
N ALA A 167 4.25 -8.86 -5.55
CA ALA A 167 5.04 -9.36 -4.43
C ALA A 167 4.17 -10.18 -3.46
N GLU A 168 2.97 -9.69 -3.11
CA GLU A 168 2.00 -10.44 -2.30
C GLU A 168 1.56 -11.75 -2.96
N LEU A 169 1.28 -11.72 -4.27
CA LEU A 169 0.91 -12.91 -5.04
C LEU A 169 2.04 -13.95 -5.06
N ILE A 170 3.30 -13.50 -5.19
CA ILE A 170 4.47 -14.38 -5.15
C ILE A 170 4.62 -14.98 -3.76
N GLU A 171 4.41 -14.21 -2.69
CA GLU A 171 4.52 -14.71 -1.31
C GLU A 171 3.56 -15.88 -1.05
N ILE A 172 2.33 -15.81 -1.56
CA ILE A 172 1.35 -16.90 -1.45
C ILE A 172 1.50 -18.00 -2.52
N THR A 173 2.30 -17.76 -3.56
CA THR A 173 2.58 -18.74 -4.63
C THR A 173 4.07 -18.78 -5.01
N PRO A 174 4.98 -19.09 -4.07
CA PRO A 174 6.42 -18.88 -4.24
C PRO A 174 7.02 -19.74 -5.35
N GLN A 175 6.35 -20.82 -5.75
CA GLN A 175 6.82 -21.73 -6.80
C GLN A 175 6.47 -21.26 -8.22
N ASN A 176 5.81 -20.11 -8.41
CA ASN A 176 5.40 -19.65 -9.74
C ASN A 176 6.50 -18.82 -10.45
N PRO A 177 7.26 -19.38 -11.41
CA PRO A 177 8.37 -18.68 -12.05
C PRO A 177 7.91 -17.53 -12.96
N TRP A 178 6.73 -17.66 -13.57
CA TRP A 178 6.22 -16.63 -14.46
C TRP A 178 5.81 -15.35 -13.69
N LEU A 179 5.18 -15.49 -12.52
CA LEU A 179 4.90 -14.34 -11.66
C LEU A 179 6.19 -13.64 -11.21
N LYS A 180 7.20 -14.42 -10.80
CA LYS A 180 8.52 -13.89 -10.44
C LYS A 180 9.16 -13.11 -11.60
N ASN A 181 9.15 -13.67 -12.81
CA ASN A 181 9.70 -12.98 -13.99
C ASN A 181 8.93 -11.69 -14.33
N TRP A 182 7.60 -11.72 -14.23
CA TRP A 182 6.76 -10.54 -14.44
C TRP A 182 7.12 -9.41 -13.45
N PHE A 183 7.22 -9.76 -12.17
CA PHE A 183 7.63 -8.84 -11.10
C PHE A 183 9.04 -8.29 -11.33
N LEU A 184 10.03 -9.15 -11.61
CA LEU A 184 11.42 -8.74 -11.81
C LEU A 184 11.59 -7.74 -12.96
N LYS A 185 10.87 -7.92 -14.08
CA LYS A 185 10.85 -6.94 -15.18
C LYS A 185 10.32 -5.58 -14.74
N GLY A 186 9.29 -5.57 -13.89
CA GLY A 186 8.76 -4.33 -13.35
C GLY A 186 9.68 -3.67 -12.33
N ILE A 187 10.40 -4.46 -11.51
CA ILE A 187 11.45 -3.95 -10.63
C ILE A 187 12.59 -3.32 -11.44
N GLU A 188 13.03 -3.96 -12.52
CA GLU A 188 14.06 -3.41 -13.42
C GLU A 188 13.64 -2.05 -14.00
N PHE A 189 12.39 -1.95 -14.45
CA PHE A 189 11.83 -0.67 -14.90
C PHE A 189 11.85 0.38 -13.78
N SER A 190 11.36 0.04 -12.58
CA SER A 190 11.34 0.95 -11.44
C SER A 190 12.74 1.44 -11.07
N LEU A 191 13.74 0.55 -11.04
CA LEU A 191 15.13 0.92 -10.76
C LEU A 191 15.67 1.95 -11.76
N GLN A 192 15.28 1.89 -13.03
CA GLN A 192 15.67 2.88 -14.03
C GLN A 192 15.00 4.24 -13.81
N GLN A 193 13.83 4.29 -13.16
CA GLN A 193 13.11 5.54 -12.87
C GLN A 193 13.58 6.21 -11.56
N ILE A 194 14.32 5.51 -10.69
CA ILE A 194 14.83 6.10 -9.44
C ILE A 194 15.96 7.09 -9.77
N LEU A 195 15.71 8.39 -9.54
CA LEU A 195 16.71 9.46 -9.61
C LEU A 195 17.68 9.39 -8.42
N SER A 196 18.79 10.11 -8.51
CA SER A 196 19.86 10.08 -7.49
C SER A 196 19.42 10.58 -6.12
N ASP A 197 18.40 11.44 -6.06
CA ASP A 197 17.79 11.96 -4.83
C ASP A 197 16.67 11.08 -4.27
N GLY A 198 16.38 9.94 -4.91
CA GLY A 198 15.30 9.02 -4.55
C GLY A 198 13.95 9.37 -5.16
N THR A 199 13.83 10.46 -5.92
CA THR A 199 12.60 10.81 -6.65
C THR A 199 12.31 9.73 -7.70
N SER A 200 11.13 9.11 -7.64
CA SER A 200 10.85 7.89 -8.42
C SER A 200 9.46 7.84 -9.05
N LEU A 201 8.49 8.60 -8.52
CA LEU A 201 7.07 8.51 -8.91
C LEU A 201 6.58 9.80 -9.56
N TYR A 202 7.38 10.40 -10.44
CA TYR A 202 7.16 11.74 -10.98
C TYR A 202 6.26 11.81 -12.23
N LEU A 203 5.78 10.67 -12.76
CA LEU A 203 5.03 10.63 -14.01
C LEU A 203 3.63 10.01 -13.84
N GLY A 204 2.63 10.68 -14.41
CA GLY A 204 1.24 10.24 -14.47
C GLY A 204 0.34 10.75 -13.35
N ARG A 205 -0.69 9.96 -13.01
CA ARG A 205 -1.60 10.25 -11.89
C ARG A 205 -0.96 9.84 -10.56
N GLY A 206 -1.19 10.64 -9.53
CA GLY A 206 -0.72 10.37 -8.16
C GLY A 206 0.78 10.58 -8.03
N GLN A 207 1.33 11.61 -8.66
CA GLN A 207 2.77 11.82 -8.67
C GLN A 207 3.27 12.05 -7.25
N GLU A 208 4.34 11.34 -6.91
CA GLU A 208 5.04 11.43 -5.64
C GLU A 208 4.17 11.24 -4.39
N GLN A 209 3.01 10.58 -4.49
CA GLN A 209 2.21 10.33 -3.29
C GLN A 209 2.77 9.20 -2.44
N ILE A 210 2.57 9.31 -1.13
CA ILE A 210 2.97 8.29 -0.14
C ILE A 210 2.40 6.90 -0.43
N PHE A 211 1.23 6.81 -1.07
CA PHE A 211 0.64 5.55 -1.49
C PHE A 211 1.56 4.77 -2.43
N GLY A 212 2.01 5.42 -3.51
CA GLY A 212 2.92 4.79 -4.45
C GLY A 212 4.29 4.51 -3.83
N TYR A 213 4.80 5.41 -2.97
CA TYR A 213 6.11 5.23 -2.33
C TYR A 213 6.12 4.07 -1.34
N GLY A 214 5.07 3.89 -0.53
CA GLY A 214 4.94 2.73 0.34
C GLY A 214 4.97 1.42 -0.45
N ALA A 215 4.19 1.36 -1.55
CA ALA A 215 4.16 0.20 -2.44
C ALA A 215 5.53 -0.08 -3.10
N LEU A 216 6.24 0.98 -3.53
CA LEU A 216 7.57 0.87 -4.13
C LEU A 216 8.60 0.37 -3.13
N ILE A 217 8.67 0.96 -1.93
CA ILE A 217 9.61 0.55 -0.86
C ILE A 217 9.43 -0.94 -0.57
N TYR A 218 8.20 -1.36 -0.28
CA TYR A 218 7.91 -2.76 0.00
C TYR A 218 8.36 -3.69 -1.13
N SER A 219 8.05 -3.33 -2.38
CA SER A 219 8.39 -4.15 -3.55
C SER A 219 9.90 -4.27 -3.76
N LEU A 220 10.64 -3.18 -3.59
CA LEU A 220 12.09 -3.18 -3.74
C LEU A 220 12.77 -4.01 -2.64
N GLU A 221 12.37 -3.84 -1.37
CA GLU A 221 12.87 -4.65 -0.25
C GLU A 221 12.50 -6.13 -0.42
N TYR A 222 11.27 -6.43 -0.87
CA TYR A 222 10.86 -7.79 -1.20
C TYR A 222 11.77 -8.41 -2.25
N CYS A 223 12.03 -7.71 -3.36
CA CYS A 223 12.94 -8.20 -4.39
C CYS A 223 14.33 -8.45 -3.81
N HIS A 224 14.89 -7.44 -3.13
CA HIS A 224 16.26 -7.46 -2.59
C HIS A 224 16.49 -8.66 -1.67
N THR A 225 15.54 -8.92 -0.78
CA THR A 225 15.66 -9.95 0.25
C THR A 225 15.25 -11.35 -0.24
N LYS A 226 14.15 -11.46 -1.00
CA LYS A 226 13.52 -12.76 -1.28
C LYS A 226 13.86 -13.34 -2.65
N LEU A 227 14.25 -12.49 -3.62
CA LEU A 227 14.46 -12.93 -5.00
C LEU A 227 15.90 -12.74 -5.46
N ARG A 228 16.40 -11.50 -5.44
CA ARG A 228 17.79 -11.18 -5.78
C ARG A 228 18.19 -9.81 -5.23
N PRO A 229 19.46 -9.60 -4.88
CA PRO A 229 19.98 -8.27 -4.58
C PRO A 229 19.73 -7.30 -5.74
N ILE A 230 19.47 -6.04 -5.36
CA ILE A 230 19.31 -4.89 -6.25
C ILE A 230 20.28 -3.78 -5.81
N ASP A 231 20.42 -2.73 -6.60
CA ASP A 231 21.28 -1.57 -6.29
C ASP A 231 20.88 -0.92 -4.95
N GLU A 232 21.72 -1.10 -3.94
CA GLU A 232 21.51 -0.56 -2.59
C GLU A 232 21.48 0.97 -2.58
N ASN A 233 22.21 1.65 -3.48
CA ASN A 233 22.22 3.12 -3.50
C ASN A 233 20.86 3.66 -3.90
N LYS A 234 20.22 3.06 -4.91
CA LYS A 234 18.86 3.42 -5.32
C LYS A 234 17.84 3.13 -4.24
N LEU A 235 17.93 1.96 -3.59
CA LEU A 235 17.05 1.60 -2.48
C LEU A 235 17.19 2.58 -1.29
N ASN A 236 18.43 2.90 -0.91
CA ASN A 236 18.73 3.87 0.14
C ASN A 236 18.26 5.29 -0.23
N ALA A 237 18.37 5.69 -1.50
CA ALA A 237 17.91 6.98 -1.98
C ALA A 237 16.38 7.12 -1.83
N VAL A 238 15.61 6.12 -2.28
CA VAL A 238 14.14 6.10 -2.11
C VAL A 238 13.75 6.14 -0.63
N ASN A 239 14.40 5.33 0.19
CA ASN A 239 14.18 5.33 1.63
C ASN A 239 14.43 6.71 2.24
N THR A 240 15.60 7.29 1.99
CA THR A 240 16.00 8.61 2.51
C THR A 240 15.02 9.69 2.06
N ARG A 241 14.63 9.67 0.77
CA ARG A 241 13.64 10.58 0.21
C ARG A 241 12.35 10.56 1.01
N VAL A 242 11.77 9.37 1.23
CA VAL A 242 10.50 9.21 1.93
C VAL A 242 10.63 9.65 3.38
N LEU A 243 11.61 9.11 4.12
CA LEU A 243 11.75 9.36 5.56
C LEU A 243 12.03 10.84 5.89
N ASN A 244 12.69 11.58 4.99
CA ASN A 244 12.93 13.02 5.17
C ASN A 244 11.63 13.86 5.14
N PHE A 245 10.51 13.31 4.68
CA PHE A 245 9.20 13.97 4.76
C PHE A 245 8.40 13.62 6.02
N GLN A 246 8.89 12.74 6.89
CA GLN A 246 8.19 12.47 8.14
C GLN A 246 8.23 13.71 9.03
N ARG A 247 7.06 14.26 9.32
CA ARG A 247 6.90 15.44 10.18
C ARG A 247 7.26 15.10 11.64
N PRO A 248 7.51 16.10 12.50
CA PRO A 248 7.80 15.87 13.92
C PRO A 248 6.71 15.06 14.63
N ASP A 249 5.45 15.29 14.29
CA ASP A 249 4.28 14.58 14.83
C ASP A 249 4.11 13.15 14.32
N GLY A 250 5.01 12.67 13.45
CA GLY A 250 5.00 11.32 12.88
C GLY A 250 4.24 11.19 11.57
N SER A 251 3.44 12.19 11.19
CA SER A 251 2.66 12.19 9.94
C SER A 251 3.54 12.37 8.70
N PHE A 252 2.95 12.11 7.54
CA PHE A 252 3.54 12.43 6.25
C PHE A 252 2.63 13.35 5.46
N PRO A 253 3.19 14.21 4.59
CA PRO A 253 2.40 14.82 3.55
C PRO A 253 1.91 13.76 2.56
N LEU A 254 0.76 14.00 1.95
CA LEU A 254 0.22 13.15 0.91
C LEU A 254 1.19 13.07 -0.27
N VAL A 255 1.68 14.22 -0.71
CA VAL A 255 2.58 14.37 -1.85
C VAL A 255 3.97 14.74 -1.33
N LEU A 256 4.97 13.93 -1.65
CA LEU A 256 6.34 14.10 -1.18
C LEU A 256 7.11 15.10 -2.03
N ARG A 257 6.71 16.37 -2.01
CA ARG A 257 7.35 17.47 -2.75
C ARG A 257 7.81 18.57 -1.81
N HIS A 258 8.86 19.29 -2.20
CA HIS A 258 9.46 20.34 -1.38
C HIS A 258 8.64 21.64 -1.30
N ARG A 259 7.62 21.83 -2.14
CA ARG A 259 6.71 22.99 -2.06
C ARG A 259 5.66 22.74 -0.98
N GLU A 260 5.22 23.81 -0.34
CA GLU A 260 4.25 23.87 0.78
C GLU A 260 3.36 22.62 0.90
N ALA A 261 3.76 21.73 1.79
CA ALA A 261 2.99 20.55 2.16
C ALA A 261 1.71 20.97 2.88
N GLU A 262 0.64 20.20 2.72
CA GLU A 262 -0.59 20.42 3.48
C GLU A 262 -0.37 20.23 4.99
N VAL A 263 -1.31 20.69 5.82
CA VAL A 263 -1.25 20.47 7.28
C VAL A 263 -1.48 18.99 7.63
N PRO A 264 -0.99 18.49 8.79
CA PRO A 264 -1.03 17.05 9.13
C PRO A 264 -2.39 16.35 9.08
N ASN A 265 -3.47 17.09 9.29
CA ASN A 265 -4.85 16.62 9.33
C ASN A 265 -5.71 17.24 8.21
N ALA A 266 -5.09 17.65 7.10
CA ALA A 266 -5.78 18.21 5.96
C ALA A 266 -6.91 17.29 5.47
N LYS A 267 -8.03 17.89 5.08
CA LYS A 267 -9.19 17.20 4.53
C LYS A 267 -9.30 17.51 3.06
N PHE A 268 -9.53 16.49 2.23
CA PHE A 268 -9.72 16.73 0.79
C PHE A 268 -10.90 17.68 0.54
N SER A 269 -11.98 17.52 1.31
CA SER A 269 -13.21 18.30 1.13
C SER A 269 -13.07 19.81 1.37
N ALA A 270 -12.02 20.24 2.07
CA ALA A 270 -11.81 21.63 2.44
C ALA A 270 -10.67 22.29 1.65
N GLU A 271 -9.54 21.59 1.52
CA GLU A 271 -8.31 22.15 0.96
C GLU A 271 -7.56 21.08 0.16
N PRO A 272 -7.94 20.77 -1.09
CA PRO A 272 -7.27 19.74 -1.88
C PRO A 272 -5.93 20.28 -2.47
N PRO A 273 -4.75 19.90 -1.94
CA PRO A 273 -3.48 20.23 -2.55
C PRO A 273 -3.35 19.64 -3.95
N GLY A 274 -2.52 20.28 -4.77
CA GLY A 274 -2.24 19.83 -6.13
C GLY A 274 -1.75 18.39 -6.18
N GLY A 275 -2.41 17.55 -6.97
CA GLY A 275 -2.06 16.13 -7.12
C GLY A 275 -2.88 15.17 -6.25
N TRP A 276 -3.72 15.67 -5.33
CA TRP A 276 -4.70 14.87 -4.59
C TRP A 276 -5.97 14.64 -5.42
N TYR A 277 -6.46 13.40 -5.51
CA TYR A 277 -7.75 13.06 -6.09
C TYR A 277 -8.79 12.78 -5.00
N GLY A 278 -10.01 13.28 -5.20
CA GLY A 278 -11.06 13.32 -4.16
C GLY A 278 -11.74 12.01 -3.78
N TYR A 279 -11.24 10.87 -4.22
CA TYR A 279 -11.80 9.56 -3.89
C TYR A 279 -11.03 8.81 -2.80
N ASN A 280 -9.85 9.31 -2.39
CA ASN A 280 -9.08 8.76 -1.28
C ASN A 280 -8.73 9.89 -0.32
N THR A 281 -8.67 9.59 0.97
CA THR A 281 -8.30 10.57 2.00
C THR A 281 -6.85 10.39 2.43
N LEU A 282 -6.31 11.38 3.14
CA LEU A 282 -5.02 11.23 3.80
C LEU A 282 -5.04 10.03 4.79
N PHE A 283 -6.20 9.75 5.37
CA PHE A 283 -6.45 8.64 6.29
C PHE A 283 -6.65 7.28 5.60
N ASP A 284 -6.70 7.24 4.27
CA ASP A 284 -6.50 6.01 3.51
C ASP A 284 -4.98 5.74 3.35
N TYR A 285 -4.24 6.76 2.93
CA TYR A 285 -2.85 6.57 2.49
C TYR A 285 -1.83 6.52 3.62
N GLN A 286 -2.01 7.27 4.72
CA GLN A 286 -1.10 7.19 5.87
C GLN A 286 -1.10 5.78 6.50
N PRO A 287 -2.25 5.12 6.76
CA PRO A 287 -2.24 3.74 7.23
C PRO A 287 -1.63 2.74 6.25
N PHE A 288 -1.85 2.92 4.94
CA PHE A 288 -1.18 2.10 3.92
C PHE A 288 0.33 2.25 3.96
N LEU A 289 0.83 3.48 4.08
CA LEU A 289 2.26 3.74 4.22
C LEU A 289 2.81 3.08 5.49
N ALA A 290 2.13 3.24 6.63
CA ALA A 290 2.52 2.60 7.89
C ALA A 290 2.65 1.08 7.72
N TYR A 291 1.66 0.45 7.10
CA TYR A 291 1.68 -0.97 6.79
C TYR A 291 2.89 -1.36 5.93
N CYS A 292 3.13 -0.64 4.83
CA CYS A 292 4.24 -0.93 3.93
C CYS A 292 5.61 -0.78 4.62
N LEU A 293 5.81 0.25 5.44
CA LEU A 293 7.04 0.46 6.21
C LEU A 293 7.25 -0.65 7.24
N LEU A 294 6.24 -0.97 8.05
CA LEU A 294 6.32 -2.03 9.07
C LEU A 294 6.43 -3.43 8.47
N LYS A 295 5.96 -3.63 7.23
CA LYS A 295 6.16 -4.88 6.52
C LYS A 295 7.56 -4.95 5.90
N ALA A 296 8.05 -3.85 5.32
CA ALA A 296 9.41 -3.74 4.80
C ALA A 296 10.47 -3.93 5.89
N SER A 297 10.25 -3.44 7.12
CA SER A 297 11.15 -3.65 8.26
C SER A 297 11.36 -5.13 8.62
N LYS A 298 10.43 -6.01 8.25
CA LYS A 298 10.53 -7.47 8.45
C LYS A 298 11.32 -8.17 7.33
N LEU A 299 11.63 -7.46 6.24
CA LEU A 299 12.39 -7.96 5.09
C LEU A 299 13.85 -7.44 5.09
N SER A 300 14.08 -6.23 5.59
CA SER A 300 15.40 -5.57 5.61
C SER A 300 16.32 -6.02 6.75
#